data_AF-A0A954M037-F1
#
_entry.id   AF-A0A954M037-F1
#
_cell.length_a   1.000
_cell.length_b   1.000
_cell.length_c   1.000
_cell.angle_alpha   90.00
_cell.angle_beta   90.00
_cell.angle_gamma   90.00
#
_symmetry.space_group_name_H-M   'P 1'
#
loop_
_entity.id
_entity.type
_entity.pdbx_description
1 polymer ?
#
loop_
_entity_poly.entity_id
_entity_poly.type
_entity_poly.pdbx_seq_one_letter_code
_entity_poly.pdbx_strand_id
1 'polypeptide(L)'
;MPFIYDLTQQEWPDDAPRDYEPSPPRVDQFEYLTPPDFGGAIEPVSFAEIMVDPVEDDYQEHRRGLLSSLRMIFSPRFRQRMIIEQFKERWRNQGRTKEQQFEAKTRTAMMMRIVVEGLQRIGGTHVHCGYDGGNDEGFAWFLSLTTTDGGISLDDCCSKLLGLGCLGKLREEGLVHENPRWPKSDLEQMKNFVQYWLVEEWATRMLGYGFGTGEFQMFGSFTVDLQKLTITDDRAAEIPKNGNYSIAPAED
;
A
#
# COMPACT_ATOMS: atom_id res chain seq x y z
N MET A 1 7.32 9.85 -1.30
CA MET A 1 7.81 8.98 -0.22
C MET A 1 7.53 9.80 0.98
N PRO A 2 7.24 9.20 2.14
CA PRO A 2 6.36 9.87 3.04
C PRO A 2 6.98 11.17 3.50
N PHE A 3 6.18 12.20 3.33
CA PHE A 3 6.26 13.36 4.17
C PHE A 3 5.83 12.89 5.55
N ILE A 4 6.73 13.00 6.52
CA ILE A 4 6.57 12.50 7.89
C ILE A 4 6.46 13.66 8.85
N TYR A 5 5.51 13.58 9.77
CA TYR A 5 5.43 14.44 10.94
C TYR A 5 5.54 13.60 12.21
N ASP A 6 6.45 14.01 13.10
CA ASP A 6 6.71 13.32 14.37
C ASP A 6 5.69 13.73 15.43
N LEU A 7 4.81 12.81 15.81
CA LEU A 7 3.79 13.03 16.85
C LEU A 7 4.35 12.80 18.26
N THR A 8 5.57 12.30 18.43
CA THR A 8 6.15 12.03 19.77
C THR A 8 6.34 13.29 20.60
N GLN A 9 6.44 14.45 19.94
CA GLN A 9 6.56 15.76 20.60
C GLN A 9 5.19 16.40 20.88
N GLN A 10 4.10 15.76 20.48
CA GLN A 10 2.76 16.27 20.69
C GLN A 10 2.29 15.95 22.10
N GLU A 11 2.34 16.96 22.98
CA GLU A 11 1.80 16.85 24.32
C GLU A 11 0.27 16.92 24.29
N TRP A 12 -0.36 15.92 24.91
CA TRP A 12 -1.79 15.94 25.19
C TRP A 12 -2.00 16.75 26.48
N PRO A 13 -2.75 17.86 26.45
CA PRO A 13 -3.00 18.63 27.67
C PRO A 13 -3.71 17.76 28.71
N ASP A 14 -3.21 17.76 29.94
CA ASP A 14 -3.80 16.96 31.04
C ASP A 14 -5.28 17.33 31.29
N ASP A 15 -5.66 18.57 30.98
CA ASP A 15 -7.00 19.13 31.17
C ASP A 15 -7.87 19.05 29.90
N ALA A 16 -7.40 18.35 28.87
CA ALA A 16 -8.08 18.28 27.59
C ALA A 16 -9.47 17.62 27.71
N PRO A 17 -10.49 18.15 27.03
CA PRO A 17 -11.75 17.43 26.83
C PRO A 17 -11.51 16.02 26.29
N ARG A 18 -12.42 15.08 26.60
CA ARG A 18 -12.32 13.68 26.15
C ARG A 18 -12.29 13.54 24.62
N ASP A 19 -12.84 14.52 23.93
CA ASP A 19 -12.93 14.68 22.49
C ASP A 19 -11.93 15.70 21.93
N TYR A 20 -10.93 16.10 22.72
CA TYR A 20 -9.87 16.95 22.21
C TYR A 20 -9.08 16.22 21.12
N GLU A 21 -9.04 16.84 19.95
CA GLU A 21 -8.19 16.43 18.85
C GLU A 21 -7.27 17.60 18.52
N PRO A 22 -5.95 17.40 18.58
CA PRO A 22 -5.03 18.49 18.27
C PRO A 22 -5.15 18.86 16.79
N SER A 23 -4.86 20.12 16.46
CA SER A 23 -4.90 20.56 15.07
C SER A 23 -3.96 19.74 14.19
N PRO A 24 -4.38 19.37 12.96
CA PRO A 24 -3.54 18.60 12.06
C PRO A 24 -2.27 19.38 11.70
N PRO A 25 -1.14 18.70 11.46
CA PRO A 25 0.10 19.35 11.06
C PRO A 25 -0.07 20.08 9.72
N ARG A 26 0.62 21.22 9.58
CA ARG A 26 0.71 21.95 8.32
C ARG A 26 1.70 21.30 7.38
N VAL A 27 1.52 21.56 6.08
CA VAL A 27 2.39 21.06 5.00
C VAL A 27 3.87 21.33 5.25
N ASP A 28 4.21 22.54 5.71
CA ASP A 28 5.58 22.99 5.96
C ASP A 28 6.26 22.32 7.16
N GLN A 29 5.50 21.54 7.95
CA GLN A 29 6.02 20.82 9.12
C GLN A 29 6.43 19.38 8.80
N PHE A 30 6.06 18.85 7.63
CA PHE A 30 6.46 17.49 7.26
C PHE A 30 7.87 17.46 6.67
N GLU A 31 8.64 16.46 7.07
CA GLU A 31 9.94 16.14 6.49
C GLU A 31 9.81 15.01 5.47
N TYR A 32 10.36 15.18 4.27
CA TYR A 32 10.42 14.10 3.29
C TYR A 32 11.53 13.11 3.67
N LEU A 33 11.17 11.84 3.87
CA LEU A 33 12.14 10.75 4.06
C LEU A 33 12.22 9.87 2.82
N THR A 34 13.44 9.47 2.43
CA THR A 34 13.62 8.51 1.33
C THR A 34 13.15 7.11 1.76
N PRO A 35 12.89 6.17 0.83
CA PRO A 35 12.39 4.85 1.19
C PRO A 35 13.29 4.07 2.14
N PRO A 36 14.62 3.98 1.91
CA PRO A 36 15.51 3.32 2.85
C PRO A 36 15.56 4.01 4.21
N ASP A 37 15.40 5.33 4.27
CA ASP A 37 15.41 6.09 5.53
C ASP A 37 14.14 5.86 6.36
N PHE A 38 13.00 5.61 5.70
CA PHE A 38 11.73 5.28 6.34
C PHE A 38 11.60 3.78 6.69
N GLY A 39 12.45 2.93 6.12
CA GLY A 39 12.39 1.47 6.30
C GLY A 39 11.65 0.72 5.18
N GLY A 40 11.28 1.42 4.11
CA GLY A 40 10.73 0.87 2.87
C GLY A 40 11.79 0.24 1.95
N ALA A 41 11.34 -0.27 0.81
CA ALA A 41 12.19 -0.93 -0.18
C ALA A 41 13.00 0.06 -1.03
N ILE A 42 14.17 -0.37 -1.53
CA ILE A 42 14.96 0.45 -2.46
C ILE A 42 14.23 0.51 -3.81
N GLU A 43 14.10 1.72 -4.35
CA GLU A 43 13.40 1.97 -5.60
C GLU A 43 14.27 1.75 -6.84
N PRO A 44 13.65 1.41 -7.99
CA PRO A 44 12.24 1.06 -8.15
C PRO A 44 11.92 -0.33 -7.57
N VAL A 45 10.75 -0.47 -6.96
CA VAL A 45 10.33 -1.74 -6.33
C VAL A 45 9.70 -2.64 -7.39
N SER A 46 10.37 -3.73 -7.73
CA SER A 46 9.80 -4.76 -8.61
C SER A 46 8.65 -5.48 -7.92
N PHE A 47 7.62 -5.81 -8.70
CA PHE A 47 6.64 -6.84 -8.35
C PHE A 47 6.49 -7.87 -9.48
N ALA A 48 7.46 -7.96 -10.38
CA ALA A 48 7.44 -8.95 -11.46
C ALA A 48 7.49 -10.39 -10.93
N GLU A 49 8.18 -10.63 -9.80
CA GLU A 49 8.34 -11.97 -9.24
C GLU A 49 7.02 -12.61 -8.78
N ILE A 50 6.03 -11.79 -8.39
CA ILE A 50 4.71 -12.30 -7.98
C ILE A 50 3.74 -12.48 -9.15
N MET A 51 4.15 -12.10 -10.36
CA MET A 51 3.40 -12.35 -11.58
C MET A 51 3.68 -13.74 -12.17
N VAL A 52 4.66 -14.45 -11.60
CA VAL A 52 4.99 -15.85 -11.94
C VAL A 52 4.28 -16.78 -10.95
N ASP A 53 3.82 -17.94 -11.42
CA ASP A 53 3.20 -18.93 -10.53
C ASP A 53 4.18 -19.33 -9.41
N PRO A 54 3.72 -19.40 -8.15
CA PRO A 54 4.57 -19.78 -7.03
C PRO A 54 5.01 -21.24 -7.21
N VAL A 55 6.30 -21.46 -7.46
CA VAL A 55 6.90 -22.80 -7.50
C VAL A 55 7.10 -23.27 -6.06
N GLU A 56 6.63 -24.47 -5.71
CA GLU A 56 6.73 -25.05 -4.35
C GLU A 56 8.19 -25.12 -3.82
N ASP A 57 9.19 -25.14 -4.70
CA ASP A 57 10.60 -25.37 -4.35
C ASP A 57 11.36 -24.13 -3.78
N ASP A 58 10.82 -22.92 -3.91
CA ASP A 58 11.61 -21.68 -3.70
C ASP A 58 11.79 -21.28 -2.21
N TYR A 59 11.28 -22.08 -1.27
CA TYR A 59 11.42 -21.82 0.17
C TYR A 59 12.79 -22.20 0.76
N GLN A 60 13.63 -22.92 0.01
CA GLN A 60 14.95 -23.36 0.49
C GLN A 60 16.05 -22.28 0.28
N GLU A 61 15.98 -21.46 -0.78
CA GLU A 61 17.10 -20.59 -1.17
C GLU A 61 17.06 -19.13 -0.66
N HIS A 62 15.88 -18.58 -0.34
CA HIS A 62 15.76 -17.18 0.10
C HIS A 62 16.35 -16.89 1.51
N ARG A 63 16.89 -17.90 2.22
CA ARG A 63 17.63 -17.70 3.48
C ARG A 63 19.10 -17.31 3.30
N ARG A 64 19.68 -17.31 2.10
CA ARG A 64 21.13 -17.05 1.90
C ARG A 64 21.49 -15.66 1.36
N GLY A 65 20.54 -14.85 0.88
CA GLY A 65 20.83 -13.52 0.28
C GLY A 65 20.73 -12.31 1.22
N LEU A 66 20.00 -12.42 2.33
CA LEU A 66 19.56 -11.28 3.15
C LEU A 66 20.60 -10.71 4.14
N LEU A 67 21.85 -11.17 4.09
CA LEU A 67 22.94 -10.70 4.96
C LEU A 67 24.02 -9.88 4.25
N SER A 68 23.89 -9.61 2.94
CA SER A 68 24.95 -8.94 2.17
C SER A 68 24.87 -7.40 2.11
N SER A 69 23.83 -6.77 2.68
CA SER A 69 23.64 -5.30 2.59
C SER A 69 23.94 -4.51 3.88
N LEU A 70 24.53 -5.13 4.91
CA LEU A 70 24.90 -4.43 6.15
C LEU A 70 26.31 -3.84 6.08
N ARG A 71 26.47 -2.79 5.27
CA ARG A 71 27.54 -1.79 5.46
C ARG A 71 26.94 -0.41 5.25
N MET A 72 26.80 0.37 6.32
CA MET A 72 27.37 1.72 6.41
C MET A 72 27.07 2.43 7.75
N ILE A 73 28.16 2.90 8.35
CA ILE A 73 28.45 4.24 8.91
C ILE A 73 27.41 4.88 9.85
N PHE A 74 27.89 5.10 11.08
CA PHE A 74 27.16 5.54 12.26
C PHE A 74 26.79 7.04 12.26
N SER A 75 25.52 7.34 12.52
CA SER A 75 25.08 8.61 13.11
C SER A 75 23.98 8.34 14.16
N PRO A 76 23.65 9.30 15.07
CA PRO A 76 22.82 9.09 16.26
C PRO A 76 21.33 8.76 16.03
N ARG A 77 20.93 8.33 14.83
CA ARG A 77 19.55 7.92 14.46
C ARG A 77 19.12 6.56 15.05
N PHE A 78 19.68 6.20 16.22
CA PHE A 78 19.57 4.89 16.85
C PHE A 78 18.17 4.61 17.47
N ARG A 79 17.28 5.61 17.56
CA ARG A 79 15.90 5.43 18.02
C ARG A 79 14.97 4.83 16.94
N GLN A 80 15.21 5.09 15.65
CA GLN A 80 14.44 4.50 14.54
C GLN A 80 14.66 2.98 14.38
N ARG A 81 15.83 2.46 14.79
CA ARG A 81 16.12 1.02 14.71
C ARG A 81 15.33 0.16 15.70
N MET A 82 14.88 0.71 16.83
CA MET A 82 14.09 -0.08 17.79
C MET A 82 12.65 -0.33 17.34
N ILE A 83 12.03 0.63 16.62
CA ILE A 83 10.64 0.50 16.18
C ILE A 83 10.51 -0.56 15.07
N ILE A 84 11.45 -0.60 14.12
CA ILE A 84 11.48 -1.59 13.03
C ILE A 84 11.75 -3.01 13.55
N GLU A 85 12.65 -3.18 14.53
CA GLU A 85 12.91 -4.50 15.13
C GLU A 85 11.75 -4.96 16.03
N GLN A 86 11.09 -4.07 16.78
CA GLN A 86 9.90 -4.41 17.56
C GLN A 86 8.70 -4.82 16.70
N PHE A 87 8.52 -4.20 15.52
CA PHE A 87 7.48 -4.61 14.56
C PHE A 87 7.78 -5.98 13.93
N LYS A 88 9.05 -6.23 13.56
CA LYS A 88 9.50 -7.54 13.06
C LYS A 88 9.35 -8.64 14.11
N GLU A 89 9.61 -8.35 15.39
CA GLU A 89 9.42 -9.31 16.49
C GLU A 89 7.94 -9.58 16.81
N ARG A 90 7.06 -8.57 16.81
CA ARG A 90 5.61 -8.77 16.99
C ARG A 90 5.00 -9.65 15.90
N TRP A 91 5.46 -9.54 14.66
CA TRP A 91 4.98 -10.37 13.55
C TRP A 91 5.61 -11.76 13.48
N ARG A 92 6.89 -11.93 13.86
CA ARG A 92 7.46 -13.27 14.08
C ARG A 92 6.68 -14.08 15.12
N ASN A 93 5.99 -13.40 16.04
CA ASN A 93 5.18 -13.99 17.10
C ASN A 93 3.71 -14.22 16.72
N GLN A 94 3.23 -13.77 15.55
CA GLN A 94 1.94 -14.21 15.02
C GLN A 94 2.14 -15.55 14.30
N GLY A 95 1.85 -16.64 15.02
CA GLY A 95 2.08 -18.03 14.62
C GLY A 95 1.25 -18.52 13.42
N ARG A 96 1.43 -17.91 12.24
CA ARG A 96 0.94 -18.50 11.00
C ARG A 96 1.79 -19.71 10.64
N THR A 97 1.14 -20.82 10.31
CA THR A 97 1.85 -21.99 9.78
C THR A 97 2.49 -21.64 8.44
N LYS A 98 3.52 -22.38 8.02
CA LYS A 98 4.15 -22.18 6.70
C LYS A 98 3.12 -22.27 5.56
N GLU A 99 2.15 -23.17 5.72
CA GLU A 99 1.03 -23.39 4.81
C GLU A 99 0.16 -22.13 4.67
N GLN A 100 -0.22 -21.49 5.79
CA GLN A 100 -0.97 -20.22 5.76
C GLN A 100 -0.19 -19.08 5.09
N GLN A 101 1.14 -19.04 5.27
CA GLN A 101 1.98 -18.05 4.58
C GLN A 101 2.06 -18.31 3.08
N PHE A 102 2.16 -19.58 2.67
CA PHE A 102 2.14 -19.97 1.27
C PHE A 102 0.80 -19.64 0.61
N GLU A 103 -0.31 -20.01 1.24
CA GLU A 103 -1.66 -19.71 0.77
C GLU A 103 -1.89 -18.20 0.59
N ALA A 104 -1.48 -17.39 1.58
CA ALA A 104 -1.58 -15.94 1.48
C ALA A 104 -0.79 -15.36 0.30
N LYS A 105 0.44 -15.85 0.07
CA LYS A 105 1.27 -15.45 -1.08
C LYS A 105 0.62 -15.85 -2.40
N THR A 106 0.13 -17.07 -2.51
CA THR A 106 -0.54 -17.57 -3.72
C THR A 106 -1.78 -16.75 -4.03
N ARG A 107 -2.62 -16.45 -3.02
CA ARG A 107 -3.79 -15.57 -3.18
C ARG A 107 -3.40 -14.17 -3.66
N THR A 108 -2.35 -13.61 -3.09
CA THR A 108 -1.83 -12.29 -3.48
C THR A 108 -1.34 -12.28 -4.94
N ALA A 109 -0.57 -13.30 -5.35
CA ALA A 109 -0.07 -13.45 -6.71
C ALA A 109 -1.23 -13.59 -7.72
N MET A 110 -2.23 -14.42 -7.42
CA MET A 110 -3.41 -14.59 -8.26
C MET A 110 -4.21 -13.30 -8.43
N MET A 111 -4.46 -12.58 -7.32
CA MET A 111 -5.11 -11.27 -7.35
C MET A 111 -4.38 -10.29 -8.26
N MET A 112 -3.08 -10.13 -8.02
CA MET A 112 -2.23 -9.20 -8.75
C MET A 112 -2.23 -9.54 -10.23
N ARG A 113 -2.08 -10.80 -10.59
CA ARG A 113 -2.11 -11.24 -11.99
C ARG A 113 -3.43 -10.91 -12.67
N ILE A 114 -4.57 -11.27 -12.07
CA ILE A 114 -5.90 -11.06 -12.69
C ILE A 114 -6.13 -9.57 -12.98
N VAL A 115 -5.83 -8.70 -12.01
CA VAL A 115 -6.13 -7.28 -12.15
C VAL A 115 -5.08 -6.54 -12.96
N VAL A 116 -3.78 -6.80 -12.76
CA VAL A 116 -2.70 -6.15 -13.53
C VAL A 116 -2.80 -6.50 -15.01
N GLU A 117 -3.04 -7.78 -15.37
CA GLU A 117 -3.27 -8.14 -16.76
C GLU A 117 -4.53 -7.47 -17.33
N GLY A 118 -5.59 -7.36 -16.52
CA GLY A 118 -6.80 -6.62 -16.89
C GLY A 118 -6.49 -5.16 -17.20
N LEU A 119 -5.75 -4.49 -16.33
CA LEU A 119 -5.33 -3.09 -16.48
C LEU A 119 -4.47 -2.90 -17.74
N GLN A 120 -3.54 -3.82 -18.02
CA GLN A 120 -2.75 -3.80 -19.25
C GLN A 120 -3.63 -3.97 -20.50
N ARG A 121 -4.59 -4.91 -20.48
CA ARG A 121 -5.49 -5.17 -21.62
C ARG A 121 -6.42 -4.00 -21.96
N ILE A 122 -6.77 -3.17 -20.97
CA ILE A 122 -7.53 -1.94 -21.21
C ILE A 122 -6.65 -0.76 -21.63
N GLY A 123 -5.36 -1.00 -21.93
CA GLY A 123 -4.40 0.02 -22.39
C GLY A 123 -3.69 0.75 -21.26
N GLY A 124 -3.80 0.27 -20.02
CA GLY A 124 -3.16 0.86 -18.85
C GLY A 124 -1.64 0.83 -18.94
N THR A 125 -1.02 1.97 -18.60
CA THR A 125 0.44 2.14 -18.55
C THR A 125 0.91 2.44 -17.14
N HIS A 126 0.24 3.35 -16.45
CA HIS A 126 0.62 3.77 -15.10
C HIS A 126 -0.62 3.92 -14.22
N VAL A 127 -0.54 3.41 -12.98
CA VAL A 127 -1.52 3.73 -11.94
C VAL A 127 -0.89 4.72 -10.98
N HIS A 128 -1.57 5.83 -10.71
CA HIS A 128 -1.17 6.77 -9.66
C HIS A 128 -2.01 6.49 -8.41
N CYS A 129 -1.33 6.39 -7.27
CA CYS A 129 -1.93 6.04 -5.99
C CYS A 129 -1.54 7.07 -4.94
N GLY A 130 -2.46 7.35 -4.02
CA GLY A 130 -2.19 8.10 -2.81
C GLY A 130 -2.03 7.14 -1.63
N TYR A 131 -1.36 7.61 -0.59
CA TYR A 131 -1.36 6.95 0.71
C TYR A 131 -1.23 7.96 1.83
N ASP A 132 -1.73 7.57 2.99
CA ASP A 132 -1.52 8.25 4.25
C ASP A 132 -1.43 7.24 5.40
N GLY A 133 -1.21 7.78 6.58
CA GLY A 133 -1.32 7.02 7.82
C GLY A 133 -0.98 7.87 9.02
N GLY A 134 -1.35 7.37 10.18
CA GLY A 134 -0.96 7.93 11.45
C GLY A 134 -1.61 7.18 12.58
N ASN A 135 -0.89 7.05 13.70
CA ASN A 135 -1.37 6.42 14.93
C ASN A 135 -1.75 4.93 14.77
N ASP A 136 -2.95 4.62 14.26
CA ASP A 136 -3.54 3.28 14.26
C ASP A 136 -3.24 2.49 12.98
N GLU A 137 -3.44 3.07 11.80
CA GLU A 137 -3.24 2.38 10.52
C GLU A 137 -2.82 3.30 9.37
N GLY A 138 -2.34 2.66 8.29
CA GLY A 138 -2.04 3.31 7.02
C GLY A 138 -3.05 2.92 5.95
N PHE A 139 -3.41 3.87 5.11
CA PHE A 139 -4.30 3.64 3.99
C PHE A 139 -3.61 3.99 2.68
N ALA A 140 -4.01 3.30 1.62
CA ALA A 140 -3.61 3.64 0.28
C ALA A 140 -4.82 3.53 -0.66
N TRP A 141 -4.84 4.37 -1.69
CA TRP A 141 -5.99 4.47 -2.58
C TRP A 141 -5.61 4.80 -4.02
N PHE A 142 -6.47 4.37 -4.95
CA PHE A 142 -6.34 4.69 -6.36
C PHE A 142 -6.67 6.16 -6.61
N LEU A 143 -5.83 6.86 -7.37
CA LEU A 143 -6.09 8.23 -7.82
C LEU A 143 -6.49 8.24 -9.30
N SER A 144 -5.69 7.63 -10.17
CA SER A 144 -5.96 7.59 -11.61
C SER A 144 -5.23 6.46 -12.33
N LEU A 145 -5.74 6.07 -13.51
CA LEU A 145 -5.05 5.20 -14.45
C LEU A 145 -4.72 5.99 -15.71
N THR A 146 -3.44 6.05 -16.06
CA THR A 146 -2.98 6.55 -17.35
C THR A 146 -3.01 5.43 -18.38
N THR A 147 -3.75 5.64 -19.47
CA THR A 147 -3.80 4.73 -20.63
C THR A 147 -3.10 5.34 -21.84
N THR A 148 -2.93 4.57 -22.92
CA THR A 148 -2.44 5.09 -24.21
C THR A 148 -3.28 6.22 -24.78
N ASP A 149 -4.56 6.30 -24.40
CA ASP A 149 -5.53 7.26 -24.91
C ASP A 149 -5.75 8.46 -23.96
N GLY A 150 -5.06 8.47 -22.81
CA GLY A 150 -5.20 9.50 -21.77
C GLY A 150 -5.52 8.92 -20.38
N GLY A 151 -5.71 9.81 -19.40
CA GLY A 151 -6.10 9.43 -18.04
C GLY A 151 -7.58 9.03 -17.96
N ILE A 152 -7.88 7.97 -17.20
CA ILE A 152 -9.26 7.54 -16.92
C ILE A 152 -9.52 7.45 -15.40
N SER A 153 -10.79 7.65 -15.03
CA SER A 153 -11.26 7.59 -13.65
C SER A 153 -11.30 6.16 -13.10
N LEU A 154 -11.47 6.02 -11.79
CA LEU A 154 -11.72 4.73 -11.14
C LEU A 154 -12.98 4.04 -11.70
N ASP A 155 -14.06 4.79 -11.90
CA ASP A 155 -15.34 4.26 -12.40
C ASP A 155 -15.21 3.70 -13.81
N ASP A 156 -14.51 4.43 -14.69
CA ASP A 156 -14.26 3.98 -16.07
C ASP A 156 -13.33 2.77 -16.09
N CYS A 157 -12.28 2.79 -15.25
CA CYS A 157 -11.35 1.69 -15.08
C CYS A 157 -12.07 0.41 -14.64
N CYS A 158 -12.82 0.46 -13.54
CA CYS A 158 -13.57 -0.67 -13.02
C CYS A 158 -14.63 -1.16 -14.00
N SER A 159 -15.35 -0.27 -14.68
CA SER A 159 -16.32 -0.63 -15.71
C SER A 159 -15.68 -1.40 -16.87
N LYS A 160 -14.49 -0.99 -17.33
CA LYS A 160 -13.74 -1.70 -18.38
C LYS A 160 -13.23 -3.07 -17.89
N LEU A 161 -12.74 -3.17 -16.65
CA LEU A 161 -12.30 -4.45 -16.07
C LEU A 161 -13.46 -5.44 -15.90
N LEU A 162 -14.65 -4.95 -15.56
CA LEU A 162 -15.87 -5.77 -15.56
C LEU A 162 -16.20 -6.29 -16.95
N GLY A 163 -16.08 -5.44 -17.99
CA GLY A 163 -16.24 -5.86 -19.39
C GLY A 163 -15.26 -6.96 -19.82
N LEU A 164 -14.09 -7.08 -19.16
CA LEU A 164 -13.12 -8.15 -19.36
C LEU A 164 -13.38 -9.40 -18.50
N GLY A 165 -14.41 -9.39 -17.64
CA GLY A 165 -14.74 -10.49 -16.74
C GLY A 165 -13.78 -10.66 -15.56
N CYS A 166 -13.00 -9.62 -15.19
CA CYS A 166 -12.03 -9.71 -14.09
C CYS A 166 -12.69 -10.09 -12.76
N LEU A 167 -13.86 -9.51 -12.44
CA LEU A 167 -14.58 -9.82 -11.20
C LEU A 167 -15.04 -11.29 -11.14
N GLY A 168 -15.46 -11.86 -12.27
CA GLY A 168 -15.82 -13.28 -12.35
C GLY A 168 -14.65 -14.18 -11.99
N LYS A 169 -13.47 -13.92 -12.56
CA LYS A 169 -12.23 -14.64 -12.24
C LYS A 169 -11.83 -14.49 -10.77
N LEU A 170 -11.93 -13.28 -10.22
CA LEU A 170 -11.65 -13.04 -8.79
C LEU A 170 -12.59 -13.85 -7.88
N ARG A 171 -13.87 -14.00 -8.25
CA ARG A 171 -14.84 -14.83 -7.51
C ARG A 171 -14.55 -16.32 -7.64
N GLU A 172 -14.19 -16.79 -8.83
CA GLU A 172 -13.81 -18.19 -9.08
C GLU A 172 -12.62 -18.62 -8.22
N GLU A 173 -11.65 -17.73 -8.02
CA GLU A 173 -10.49 -17.95 -7.14
C GLU A 173 -10.79 -17.69 -5.65
N GLY A 174 -12.03 -17.35 -5.30
CA GLY A 174 -12.42 -17.04 -3.92
C GLY A 174 -11.67 -15.83 -3.33
N LEU A 175 -11.29 -14.86 -4.16
CA LEU A 175 -10.63 -13.61 -3.76
C LEU A 175 -11.63 -12.50 -3.44
N VAL A 176 -12.84 -12.57 -4.01
CA VAL A 176 -13.95 -11.67 -3.71
C VAL A 176 -15.15 -12.49 -3.27
N HIS A 177 -15.74 -12.12 -2.14
CA HIS A 177 -16.95 -12.73 -1.61
C HIS A 177 -18.07 -11.71 -1.52
N GLU A 178 -19.24 -12.06 -2.03
CA GLU A 178 -20.44 -11.27 -1.86
C GLU A 178 -21.07 -11.54 -0.48
N ASN A 179 -21.42 -10.48 0.24
CA ASN A 179 -22.17 -10.63 1.48
C ASN A 179 -23.66 -10.80 1.14
N PRO A 180 -24.29 -11.96 1.41
CA PRO A 180 -25.68 -12.21 1.03
C PRO A 180 -26.69 -11.31 1.78
N ARG A 181 -26.27 -10.67 2.89
CA ARG A 181 -27.12 -9.73 3.64
C ARG A 181 -27.07 -8.31 3.09
N TRP A 182 -25.99 -7.95 2.40
CA TRP A 182 -25.72 -6.60 1.90
C TRP A 182 -25.06 -6.71 0.52
N PRO A 183 -25.81 -7.14 -0.51
CA PRO A 183 -25.26 -7.31 -1.84
C PRO A 183 -24.84 -5.94 -2.38
N LYS A 184 -23.58 -5.85 -2.81
CA LYS A 184 -23.03 -4.68 -3.52
C LYS A 184 -23.14 -4.94 -5.01
N SER A 185 -23.33 -3.89 -5.81
CA SER A 185 -23.25 -4.04 -7.26
C SER A 185 -21.86 -4.55 -7.69
N ASP A 186 -21.76 -5.22 -8.83
CA ASP A 186 -20.48 -5.68 -9.38
C ASP A 186 -19.48 -4.51 -9.55
N LEU A 187 -19.98 -3.32 -9.91
CA LEU A 187 -19.15 -2.12 -10.02
C LEU A 187 -18.61 -1.69 -8.66
N GLU A 188 -19.44 -1.60 -7.62
CA GLU A 188 -18.99 -1.26 -6.27
C GLU A 188 -18.03 -2.31 -5.71
N GLN A 189 -18.24 -3.59 -5.98
CA GLN A 189 -17.31 -4.65 -5.56
C GLN A 189 -15.96 -4.46 -6.24
N MET A 190 -15.95 -4.21 -7.56
CA MET A 190 -14.72 -3.98 -8.31
C MET A 190 -14.01 -2.69 -7.89
N LYS A 191 -14.75 -1.61 -7.63
CA LYS A 191 -14.22 -0.35 -7.10
C LYS A 191 -13.55 -0.57 -5.76
N ASN A 192 -14.23 -1.20 -4.80
CA ASN A 192 -13.65 -1.49 -3.48
C ASN A 192 -12.38 -2.35 -3.60
N PHE A 193 -12.37 -3.31 -4.52
CA PHE A 193 -11.21 -4.17 -4.74
C PHE A 193 -10.01 -3.41 -5.32
N VAL A 194 -10.22 -2.63 -6.37
CA VAL A 194 -9.15 -1.84 -7.00
C VAL A 194 -8.69 -0.71 -6.09
N GLN A 195 -9.62 -0.01 -5.45
CA GLN A 195 -9.35 1.14 -4.59
C GLN A 195 -8.50 0.76 -3.38
N TYR A 196 -8.84 -0.33 -2.70
CA TYR A 196 -8.24 -0.66 -1.41
C TYR A 196 -7.30 -1.85 -1.53
N TRP A 197 -7.80 -3.04 -1.88
CA TRP A 197 -7.01 -4.27 -1.83
C TRP A 197 -5.80 -4.28 -2.77
N LEU A 198 -6.00 -3.88 -4.02
CA LEU A 198 -4.90 -3.84 -4.99
C LEU A 198 -3.84 -2.79 -4.61
N VAL A 199 -4.30 -1.59 -4.22
CA VAL A 199 -3.41 -0.47 -3.94
C VAL A 199 -2.67 -0.67 -2.62
N GLU A 200 -3.32 -1.26 -1.61
CA GLU A 200 -2.71 -1.63 -0.34
C GLU A 200 -1.56 -2.63 -0.52
N GLU A 201 -1.70 -3.60 -1.44
CA GLU A 201 -0.58 -4.50 -1.76
C GLU A 201 0.61 -3.77 -2.38
N TRP A 202 0.37 -2.82 -3.28
CA TRP A 202 1.45 -2.00 -3.84
C TRP A 202 2.10 -1.12 -2.77
N ALA A 203 1.30 -0.45 -1.94
CA ALA A 203 1.78 0.37 -0.84
C ALA A 203 2.60 -0.45 0.15
N THR A 204 2.13 -1.63 0.54
CA THR A 204 2.84 -2.55 1.43
C THR A 204 4.19 -2.99 0.88
N ARG A 205 4.30 -3.22 -0.43
CA ARG A 205 5.57 -3.57 -1.07
C ARG A 205 6.58 -2.44 -1.04
N MET A 206 6.10 -1.22 -1.23
CA MET A 206 6.93 -0.04 -1.30
C MET A 206 7.35 0.46 0.10
N LEU A 207 6.37 0.58 1.00
CA LEU A 207 6.49 1.21 2.31
C LEU A 207 6.78 0.19 3.43
N GLY A 208 6.53 -1.09 3.17
CA GLY A 208 6.63 -2.16 4.16
C GLY A 208 5.29 -2.52 4.80
N TYR A 209 5.23 -3.70 5.42
CA TYR A 209 4.06 -4.15 6.19
C TYR A 209 3.83 -3.26 7.40
N GLY A 210 2.57 -2.86 7.60
CA GLY A 210 2.18 -1.98 8.70
C GLY A 210 2.63 -0.53 8.49
N PHE A 211 2.80 -0.10 7.23
CA PHE A 211 3.01 1.32 6.93
C PHE A 211 1.87 2.16 7.52
N GLY A 212 2.17 3.40 7.90
CA GLY A 212 1.19 4.31 8.48
C GLY A 212 0.82 4.04 9.94
N THR A 213 1.16 2.88 10.53
CA THR A 213 0.97 2.65 11.97
C THR A 213 2.13 3.22 12.80
N GLY A 214 1.81 3.92 13.89
CA GLY A 214 2.80 4.34 14.90
C GLY A 214 2.78 5.84 15.21
N GLU A 215 3.85 6.32 15.82
CA GLU A 215 3.98 7.69 16.37
C GLU A 215 4.26 8.77 15.30
N PHE A 216 4.01 8.45 14.03
CA PHE A 216 4.29 9.33 12.91
C PHE A 216 3.04 9.48 12.06
N GLN A 217 2.73 10.71 11.68
CA GLN A 217 1.76 10.97 10.62
C GLN A 217 2.49 11.01 9.28
N MET A 218 1.91 10.42 8.25
CA MET A 218 2.52 10.31 6.94
C MET A 218 1.54 10.53 5.81
N PHE A 219 2.03 11.06 4.68
CA PHE A 219 1.30 11.05 3.42
C PHE A 219 2.26 11.01 2.22
N GLY A 220 1.74 10.63 1.06
CA GLY A 220 2.44 10.76 -0.21
C GLY A 220 1.68 10.13 -1.36
N SER A 221 2.35 9.99 -2.49
CA SER A 221 1.84 9.26 -3.65
C SER A 221 2.94 8.40 -4.26
N PHE A 222 2.52 7.42 -5.06
CA PHE A 222 3.41 6.61 -5.86
C PHE A 222 2.78 6.27 -7.20
N THR A 223 3.63 5.88 -8.14
CA THR A 223 3.25 5.44 -9.47
C THR A 223 3.63 3.99 -9.67
N VAL A 224 2.70 3.20 -10.20
CA VAL A 224 2.90 1.81 -10.60
C VAL A 224 3.02 1.77 -12.12
N ASP A 225 4.20 1.45 -12.63
CA ASP A 225 4.43 1.18 -14.06
C ASP A 225 3.98 -0.26 -14.36
N LEU A 226 2.86 -0.38 -15.07
CA LEU A 226 2.25 -1.67 -15.41
C LEU A 226 3.04 -2.42 -16.48
N GLN A 227 3.91 -1.75 -17.25
CA GLN A 227 4.69 -2.39 -18.31
C GLN A 227 6.01 -2.93 -17.76
N LYS A 228 6.66 -2.17 -16.87
CA LYS A 228 7.89 -2.60 -16.18
C LYS A 228 7.63 -3.42 -14.93
N LEU A 229 6.39 -3.42 -14.44
CA LEU A 229 5.98 -4.07 -13.19
C LEU A 229 6.81 -3.54 -12.00
N THR A 230 6.91 -2.22 -11.92
CA THR A 230 7.66 -1.51 -10.89
C THR A 230 6.85 -0.43 -10.22
N ILE A 231 7.10 -0.22 -8.92
CA ILE A 231 6.53 0.87 -8.13
C ILE A 231 7.63 1.92 -7.91
N THR A 232 7.31 3.17 -8.19
CA THR A 232 8.21 4.32 -7.98
C THR A 232 7.46 5.39 -7.23
N ASP A 233 8.14 5.96 -6.28
CA ASP A 233 7.67 7.06 -5.49
C ASP A 233 7.49 8.36 -6.26
N ASP A 234 6.47 9.10 -5.85
CA ASP A 234 6.24 10.45 -6.33
C ASP A 234 6.70 11.48 -5.28
N ARG A 235 7.84 12.10 -5.56
CA ARG A 235 8.45 13.12 -4.68
C ARG A 235 7.76 14.47 -4.74
N ALA A 236 6.90 14.66 -5.75
CA ALA A 236 6.12 15.87 -5.94
C ALA A 236 4.69 15.73 -5.41
N ALA A 237 4.42 14.68 -4.61
CA ALA A 237 3.13 14.46 -3.98
C ALA A 237 2.62 15.74 -3.29
N GLU A 238 1.48 16.23 -3.75
CA GLU A 238 0.81 17.36 -3.13
C GLU A 238 -0.05 16.87 -1.96
N ILE A 239 -0.10 17.67 -0.89
CA ILE A 239 -1.02 17.41 0.22
C ILE A 239 -2.46 17.56 -0.27
N PRO A 240 -3.37 16.61 0.02
CA PRO A 240 -4.78 16.81 -0.20
C PRO A 240 -5.23 18.11 0.50
N LYS A 241 -5.72 19.09 -0.27
CA LYS A 241 -6.05 20.45 0.21
C LYS A 241 -7.04 20.49 1.39
N ASN A 242 -7.70 19.38 1.69
CA ASN A 242 -8.74 19.29 2.70
C ASN A 242 -8.27 18.71 4.05
N GLY A 243 -6.98 18.40 4.23
CA GLY A 243 -6.39 18.11 5.55
C GLY A 243 -6.96 16.88 6.29
N ASN A 244 -7.94 16.19 5.75
CA ASN A 244 -8.42 14.90 6.24
C ASN A 244 -7.51 13.82 5.69
N TYR A 245 -6.49 13.47 6.47
CA TYR A 245 -5.61 12.30 6.29
C TYR A 245 -6.28 11.00 6.76
N SER A 246 -7.60 11.00 6.80
CA SER A 246 -8.44 9.90 7.22
C SER A 246 -9.79 10.15 6.57
N ILE A 247 -10.22 9.18 5.77
CA ILE A 247 -11.49 9.11 5.03
C ILE A 247 -11.40 9.65 3.59
N ALA A 248 -11.59 8.70 2.68
CA ALA A 248 -11.99 8.82 1.27
C ALA A 248 -12.93 10.03 0.99
N PRO A 249 -13.03 10.50 -0.26
CA PRO A 249 -14.02 11.51 -0.62
C PRO A 249 -15.40 11.07 -0.10
N ALA A 250 -16.07 11.98 0.64
CA ALA A 250 -17.47 11.82 0.95
C ALA A 250 -18.21 11.52 -0.36
N GLU A 251 -18.88 10.37 -0.42
CA GLU A 251 -19.87 10.12 -1.47
C GLU A 251 -20.96 11.19 -1.28
N ASP A 252 -21.09 12.08 -2.27
CA ASP A 252 -22.23 13.01 -2.41
C ASP A 252 -23.53 12.25 -2.75
#